data_AF-A0A6L8NB72-F1
#
_entry.id   AF-A0A6L8NB72-F1
#
_cell.length_a   1.000
_cell.length_b   1.000
_cell.length_c   1.000
_cell.angle_alpha   90.00
_cell.angle_beta   90.00
_cell.angle_gamma   90.00
#
_symmetry.space_group_name_H-M   'P 1'
#
loop_
_entity.id
_entity.type
_entity.pdbx_description
1 polymer ?
#
loop_
_entity_poly.entity_id
_entity_poly.type
_entity_poly.pdbx_seq_one_letter_code
_entity_poly.pdbx_strand_id
1 'polypeptide(L)'
;MTNPFPFPTDFDLVAAAVLRTPLPRELPRHRAILDAALTVQRLDAQIFGPDSPTEDEVLADADLAEEITGLLVDRLAAGRQLALLLSATSCPCNASDDGADDAPDPSDEGPEFLSCPAGPQSPGVLDAALGAFADFGNPDALASADLVNALRTRPGTAEGRWRYADLTPARLAQLLAPYEIQSRDITLPDGRRRKAYRLSALRSAADR
;
A
#
# COMPACT_ATOMS: atom_id res chain seq x y z
N MET A 1 29.68 15.52 5.33
CA MET A 1 28.56 14.62 5.67
C MET A 1 28.20 13.87 4.40
N THR A 2 28.71 12.65 4.30
CA THR A 2 28.77 11.86 3.07
C THR A 2 27.55 10.95 3.02
N ASN A 3 26.74 11.07 1.98
CA ASN A 3 25.51 10.31 1.78
C ASN A 3 25.90 8.84 1.44
N PRO A 4 25.54 7.81 2.22
CA PRO A 4 26.15 6.48 2.07
C PRO A 4 25.56 5.62 0.96
N PHE A 5 24.51 6.04 0.25
CA PHE A 5 23.96 5.28 -0.89
C PHE A 5 23.42 6.21 -1.98
N PRO A 6 24.15 6.42 -3.09
CA PRO A 6 23.58 7.09 -4.25
C PRO A 6 22.64 6.11 -4.97
N PHE A 7 21.39 6.51 -5.12
CA PHE A 7 20.50 5.86 -6.09
C PHE A 7 21.07 6.06 -7.49
N PRO A 8 20.91 5.08 -8.40
CA PRO A 8 21.31 5.28 -9.78
C PRO A 8 20.51 6.44 -10.36
N THR A 9 21.21 7.52 -10.64
CA THR A 9 20.69 8.66 -11.38
C THR A 9 20.61 8.32 -12.88
N ASP A 10 19.93 9.14 -13.68
CA ASP A 10 19.94 8.98 -15.14
C ASP A 10 21.37 8.95 -15.70
N PHE A 11 22.29 9.61 -15.01
CA PHE A 11 23.72 9.57 -15.33
C PHE A 11 24.35 8.20 -15.06
N ASP A 12 23.95 7.50 -14.00
CA ASP A 12 24.43 6.15 -13.69
C ASP A 12 23.90 5.11 -14.69
N LEU A 13 22.71 5.33 -15.26
CA LEU A 13 22.18 4.52 -16.37
C LEU A 13 23.02 4.70 -17.64
N VAL A 14 23.40 5.94 -17.95
CA VAL A 14 24.28 6.23 -19.09
C VAL A 14 25.69 5.69 -18.84
N ALA A 15 26.23 5.84 -17.64
CA ALA A 15 27.54 5.32 -17.27
C ALA A 15 27.58 3.79 -17.32
N ALA A 16 26.56 3.10 -16.80
CA ALA A 16 26.45 1.64 -16.87
C ALA A 16 26.31 1.13 -18.32
N ALA A 17 25.56 1.84 -19.17
CA ALA A 17 25.45 1.52 -20.59
C ALA A 17 26.79 1.71 -21.35
N VAL A 18 27.55 2.76 -21.03
CA VAL A 18 28.87 3.04 -21.63
C VAL A 18 29.93 2.05 -21.12
N LEU A 19 29.90 1.71 -19.83
CA LEU A 19 30.89 0.84 -19.18
C LEU A 19 30.53 -0.65 -19.26
N ARG A 20 29.37 -1.00 -19.83
CA ARG A 20 28.81 -2.37 -19.88
C ARG A 20 28.80 -3.07 -18.51
N THR A 21 28.62 -2.31 -17.45
CA THR A 21 28.53 -2.83 -16.08
C THR A 21 27.06 -3.12 -15.76
N PRO A 22 26.74 -4.31 -15.20
CA PRO A 22 25.37 -4.59 -14.79
C PRO A 22 25.00 -3.65 -13.64
N LEU A 23 23.88 -2.93 -13.78
CA LEU A 23 23.37 -2.12 -12.68
C LEU A 23 23.05 -3.01 -11.47
N PRO A 24 23.36 -2.56 -10.25
CA PRO A 24 22.97 -3.28 -9.05
C PRO A 24 21.45 -3.42 -9.04
N ARG A 25 20.97 -4.67 -9.02
CA ARG A 25 19.55 -5.00 -9.00
C ARG A 25 18.96 -4.51 -7.68
N GLU A 26 18.00 -3.60 -7.73
CA GLU A 26 17.33 -3.12 -6.52
C GLU A 26 16.68 -4.30 -5.79
N LEU A 27 17.14 -4.57 -4.57
CA LEU A 27 16.55 -5.61 -3.73
C LEU A 27 15.14 -5.15 -3.31
N PRO A 28 14.09 -5.95 -3.55
CA PRO A 28 12.70 -5.57 -3.24
C PRO A 28 12.48 -5.10 -1.81
N ARG A 29 13.27 -5.65 -0.87
CA ARG A 29 13.25 -5.25 0.54
C ARG A 29 13.74 -3.82 0.76
N HIS A 30 14.84 -3.42 0.11
CA HIS A 30 15.36 -2.06 0.22
C HIS A 30 14.35 -1.06 -0.33
N ARG A 31 13.70 -1.41 -1.45
CA ARG A 31 12.60 -0.60 -1.99
C ARG A 31 11.44 -0.46 -1.00
N ALA A 32 11.01 -1.56 -0.39
CA ALA A 32 9.94 -1.53 0.61
C ALA A 32 10.28 -0.68 1.86
N ILE A 33 11.55 -0.71 2.31
CA ILE A 33 12.02 0.12 3.42
C ILE A 33 11.93 1.61 3.05
N LEU A 34 12.39 1.98 1.85
CA LEU A 34 12.37 3.36 1.38
C LEU A 34 10.95 3.86 1.18
N ASP A 35 10.08 3.07 0.55
CA ASP A 35 8.68 3.43 0.35
C ASP A 35 7.97 3.64 1.70
N ALA A 36 8.23 2.80 2.70
CA ALA A 36 7.69 2.95 4.05
C ALA A 36 8.24 4.22 4.74
N ALA A 37 9.54 4.49 4.62
CA ALA A 37 10.17 5.69 5.18
C ALA A 37 9.66 6.98 4.55
N LEU A 38 9.48 7.01 3.22
CA LEU A 38 8.90 8.15 2.50
C LEU A 38 7.44 8.37 2.87
N THR A 39 6.69 7.29 3.10
CA THR A 39 5.30 7.38 3.56
C THR A 39 5.23 8.02 4.94
N VAL A 40 6.11 7.61 5.86
CA VAL A 40 6.27 8.23 7.18
C VAL A 40 6.57 9.73 7.06
N GLN A 41 7.56 10.12 6.24
CA GLN A 41 7.93 11.52 6.07
C GLN A 41 6.81 12.37 5.48
N ARG A 42 6.06 11.83 4.52
CA ARG A 42 4.91 12.52 3.92
C ARG A 42 3.81 12.79 4.94
N LEU A 43 3.49 11.80 5.77
CA LEU A 43 2.49 11.94 6.82
C LEU A 43 2.97 12.91 7.90
N ASP A 44 4.25 12.86 8.28
CA ASP A 44 4.83 13.84 9.20
C ASP A 44 4.75 15.28 8.64
N ALA A 45 4.95 15.46 7.34
CA ALA A 45 4.78 16.76 6.70
C ALA A 45 3.32 17.25 6.66
N GLN A 46 2.34 16.35 6.60
CA GLN A 46 0.92 16.72 6.67
C GLN A 46 0.47 17.06 8.09
N ILE A 47 1.01 16.36 9.09
CA ILE A 47 0.62 16.53 10.50
C ILE A 47 1.35 17.70 11.15
N PHE A 48 2.65 17.87 10.86
CA PHE A 48 3.53 18.82 11.53
C PHE A 48 4.15 19.86 10.57
N GLY A 49 3.68 19.91 9.32
CA GLY A 49 4.16 20.85 8.34
C GLY A 49 3.74 22.29 8.63
N PRO A 50 4.30 23.27 7.90
CA PRO A 50 3.94 24.68 8.05
C PRO A 50 2.47 24.96 7.71
N ASP A 51 1.85 24.10 6.91
CA ASP A 51 0.45 24.18 6.51
C ASP A 51 -0.46 23.32 7.42
N SER A 52 0.05 22.80 8.54
CA SER A 52 -0.75 22.00 9.47
C SER A 52 -1.81 22.88 10.13
N PRO A 53 -3.05 22.37 10.27
CA PRO A 53 -4.12 23.11 10.94
C PRO A 53 -3.76 23.41 12.39
N THR A 54 -4.16 24.59 12.85
CA THR A 54 -3.94 25.05 14.23
C THR A 54 -4.88 24.34 15.19
N GLU A 55 -4.50 24.23 16.47
CA GLU A 55 -5.34 23.57 17.50
C GLU A 55 -6.76 24.14 17.54
N ASP A 56 -6.91 25.46 17.40
CA ASP A 56 -8.22 26.13 17.38
C ASP A 56 -9.08 25.72 16.17
N GLU A 57 -8.49 25.54 14.99
CA GLU A 57 -9.19 25.07 13.79
C GLU A 57 -9.67 23.63 13.95
N VAL A 58 -8.83 22.77 14.55
CA VAL A 58 -9.16 21.36 14.80
C VAL A 58 -10.27 21.22 15.83
N LEU A 59 -10.30 22.07 16.86
CA LEU A 59 -11.35 22.05 17.87
C LEU A 59 -12.68 22.62 17.35
N ALA A 60 -12.62 23.54 16.39
CA ALA A 60 -13.80 24.16 15.78
C ALA A 60 -14.46 23.28 14.70
N ASP A 61 -13.71 22.40 14.04
CA ASP A 61 -14.19 21.57 12.93
C ASP A 61 -14.02 20.06 13.24
N ALA A 62 -15.16 19.40 13.46
CA ALA A 62 -15.20 17.97 13.77
C ALA A 62 -14.75 17.08 12.60
N ASP A 63 -14.97 17.49 11.35
CA ASP A 63 -14.55 16.72 10.18
C ASP A 63 -13.02 16.80 10.02
N LEU A 64 -12.44 17.98 10.28
CA LEU A 64 -10.99 18.19 10.33
C LEU A 64 -10.34 17.38 11.45
N ALA A 65 -10.96 17.32 12.63
CA ALA A 65 -10.48 16.50 13.73
C ALA A 65 -10.47 15.00 13.39
N GLU A 66 -11.49 14.52 12.68
CA GLU A 66 -11.52 13.14 12.17
C GLU A 66 -10.41 12.89 11.13
N GLU A 67 -10.17 13.84 10.22
CA GLU A 67 -9.10 13.77 9.24
C GLU A 67 -7.72 13.65 9.88
N ILE A 68 -7.40 14.52 10.85
CA ILE A 68 -6.11 14.50 11.57
C ILE A 68 -5.94 13.22 12.38
N THR A 69 -7.01 12.74 13.02
CA THR A 69 -6.99 11.46 13.71
C THR A 69 -6.67 10.32 12.74
N GLY A 70 -7.24 10.34 11.53
CA GLY A 70 -6.91 9.43 10.45
C GLY A 70 -5.43 9.48 10.05
N LEU A 71 -4.88 10.69 9.87
CA LEU A 71 -3.47 10.89 9.54
C LEU A 71 -2.53 10.35 10.64
N LEU A 72 -2.86 10.57 11.92
CA LEU A 72 -2.09 10.06 13.05
C LEU A 72 -2.09 8.52 13.08
N VAL A 73 -3.25 7.89 12.85
CA VAL A 73 -3.36 6.43 12.75
C VAL A 73 -2.53 5.88 11.58
N ASP A 74 -2.55 6.56 10.43
CA ASP A 74 -1.73 6.22 9.27
C ASP A 74 -0.25 6.35 9.56
N ARG A 75 0.16 7.39 10.27
CA ARG A 75 1.56 7.61 10.64
C ARG A 75 2.08 6.55 11.60
N LEU A 76 1.26 6.12 12.57
CA LEU A 76 1.60 5.02 13.48
C LEU A 76 1.73 3.69 12.74
N ALA A 77 0.80 3.39 11.81
CA ALA A 77 0.85 2.16 11.03
C ALA A 77 2.07 2.11 10.09
N ALA A 78 2.36 3.19 9.38
CA ALA A 78 3.53 3.29 8.52
C ALA A 78 4.84 3.17 9.34
N GLY A 79 4.90 3.81 10.51
CA GLY A 79 6.02 3.68 11.44
C GLY A 79 6.23 2.25 11.93
N ARG A 80 5.15 1.54 12.26
CA ARG A 80 5.21 0.12 12.63
C ARG A 80 5.71 -0.75 11.48
N GLN A 81 5.23 -0.53 10.26
CA GLN A 81 5.70 -1.24 9.08
C GLN A 81 7.19 -1.02 8.83
N LEU A 82 7.66 0.22 8.93
CA LEU A 82 9.08 0.55 8.83
C LEU A 82 9.89 -0.16 9.92
N ALA A 83 9.43 -0.13 11.18
CA ALA A 83 10.08 -0.83 12.28
C ALA A 83 10.19 -2.34 12.04
N LEU A 84 9.14 -2.97 11.50
CA LEU A 84 9.17 -4.39 11.13
C LEU A 84 10.17 -4.68 10.01
N LEU A 85 10.18 -3.86 8.95
CA LEU A 85 11.08 -4.02 7.82
C LEU A 85 12.55 -3.82 8.21
N LEU A 86 12.83 -2.93 9.16
CA LEU A 86 14.15 -2.72 9.73
C LEU A 86 14.55 -3.85 10.70
N SER A 87 13.60 -4.38 11.47
CA SER A 87 13.85 -5.45 12.45
C SER A 87 14.00 -6.84 11.83
N ALA A 88 13.48 -7.06 10.62
CA ALA A 88 13.62 -8.33 9.93
C ALA A 88 15.10 -8.63 9.63
N THR A 89 15.68 -9.64 10.29
CA THR A 89 17.13 -9.93 10.17
C THR A 89 17.49 -10.71 8.90
N SER A 90 16.51 -11.12 8.10
CA SER A 90 16.72 -11.84 6.84
C SER A 90 16.76 -10.87 5.66
N CYS A 91 17.97 -10.49 5.25
CA CYS A 91 18.20 -9.97 3.91
C CYS A 91 18.77 -11.13 3.09
N PRO A 92 18.16 -11.54 1.96
CA PRO A 92 18.71 -12.59 1.10
C PRO A 92 19.98 -12.16 0.34
N CYS A 93 20.64 -11.10 0.78
CA CYS A 93 21.78 -10.50 0.12
C CYS A 93 23.11 -11.27 0.28
N ASN A 94 23.11 -12.48 0.85
CA ASN A 94 24.31 -13.34 0.97
C ASN A 94 24.29 -14.60 0.08
N ALA A 95 23.39 -14.74 -0.89
CA ALA A 95 23.35 -15.92 -1.77
C ALA A 95 24.15 -15.73 -3.08
N SER A 96 25.23 -14.96 -3.08
CA SER A 96 26.10 -14.81 -4.25
C SER A 96 27.51 -14.36 -3.84
N ASP A 97 28.36 -15.29 -3.42
CA ASP A 97 29.69 -15.47 -4.03
C ASP A 97 30.37 -16.75 -3.49
N ASP A 98 30.78 -17.61 -4.43
CA ASP A 98 32.08 -18.30 -4.53
C ASP A 98 31.97 -19.74 -5.05
N GLY A 99 32.66 -19.97 -6.18
CA GLY A 99 33.42 -21.21 -6.38
C GLY A 99 32.82 -22.27 -7.30
N ALA A 100 33.52 -22.50 -8.41
CA ALA A 100 33.28 -23.55 -9.39
C ALA A 100 33.56 -24.99 -8.89
N ASP A 101 32.98 -25.95 -9.63
CA ASP A 101 33.33 -27.36 -9.81
C ASP A 101 33.45 -28.29 -8.58
N ASP A 102 32.50 -29.20 -8.39
CA ASP A 102 32.69 -30.61 -8.79
C ASP A 102 31.33 -31.37 -8.82
N ALA A 103 31.25 -32.42 -9.65
CA ALA A 103 30.01 -33.07 -10.10
C ALA A 103 29.50 -34.22 -9.15
N PRO A 104 28.54 -35.09 -9.56
CA PRO A 104 27.24 -35.28 -8.92
C PRO A 104 27.12 -36.53 -8.02
N ASP A 105 26.25 -36.49 -7.00
CA ASP A 105 25.74 -37.70 -6.34
C ASP A 105 24.19 -37.74 -6.42
N PRO A 106 23.59 -38.75 -7.07
CA PRO A 106 22.15 -38.92 -7.16
C PRO A 106 21.64 -39.65 -5.90
N SER A 107 21.35 -38.89 -4.85
CA SER A 107 20.44 -39.34 -3.79
C SER A 107 19.20 -38.46 -3.82
N ASP A 108 18.27 -38.96 -4.61
CA ASP A 108 16.86 -38.58 -4.74
C ASP A 108 16.16 -38.60 -3.38
N GLU A 109 16.10 -37.45 -2.70
CA GLU A 109 14.96 -36.98 -1.92
C GLU A 109 14.97 -35.44 -2.01
N GLY A 110 14.38 -34.92 -3.09
CA GLY A 110 14.31 -33.49 -3.33
C GLY A 110 13.66 -32.75 -2.15
N PRO A 111 14.13 -31.53 -1.80
CA PRO A 111 13.31 -30.66 -1.01
C PRO A 111 12.08 -30.39 -1.85
N GLU A 112 10.93 -30.89 -1.41
CA GLU A 112 9.67 -30.25 -1.72
C GLU A 112 9.81 -28.80 -1.25
N PHE A 113 10.34 -27.96 -2.14
CA PHE A 113 9.95 -26.58 -2.24
C PHE A 113 8.45 -26.65 -2.28
N LEU A 114 7.84 -26.54 -1.10
CA LEU A 114 6.43 -26.32 -0.93
C LEU A 114 6.16 -25.07 -1.75
N SER A 115 5.74 -25.31 -3.00
CA SER A 115 4.90 -24.41 -3.77
C SER A 115 4.02 -23.76 -2.74
N CYS A 116 4.19 -22.44 -2.56
CA CYS A 116 3.23 -21.66 -1.80
C CYS A 116 1.87 -22.15 -2.26
N PRO A 117 1.03 -22.70 -1.37
CA PRO A 117 -0.30 -23.09 -1.80
C PRO A 117 -0.88 -21.82 -2.39
N ALA A 118 -1.37 -21.92 -3.63
CA ALA A 118 -2.34 -20.99 -4.15
C ALA A 118 -3.57 -21.10 -3.23
N GLY A 119 -3.45 -20.52 -2.03
CA GLY A 119 -4.58 -20.24 -1.17
C GLY A 119 -5.53 -19.36 -1.96
N PRO A 120 -6.83 -19.35 -1.57
CA PRO A 120 -7.82 -18.51 -2.25
C PRO A 120 -7.21 -17.11 -2.36
N GLN A 121 -6.94 -16.69 -3.61
CA GLN A 121 -6.39 -15.37 -3.87
C GLN A 121 -7.34 -14.41 -3.17
N SER A 122 -6.84 -13.72 -2.14
CA SER A 122 -7.68 -12.79 -1.39
C SER A 122 -8.27 -11.85 -2.45
N PRO A 123 -9.61 -11.71 -2.51
CA PRO A 123 -10.23 -10.92 -3.55
C PRO A 123 -9.54 -9.57 -3.59
N GLY A 124 -9.16 -9.15 -4.81
CA GLY A 124 -8.52 -7.85 -5.00
C GLY A 124 -9.39 -6.76 -4.37
N VAL A 125 -8.80 -5.62 -4.03
CA VAL A 125 -9.56 -4.53 -3.38
C VAL A 125 -10.84 -4.18 -4.17
N LEU A 126 -10.78 -4.31 -5.50
CA LEU A 126 -11.90 -4.07 -6.39
C LEU A 126 -13.02 -5.10 -6.26
N ASP A 127 -12.69 -6.39 -6.21
CA ASP A 127 -13.67 -7.47 -5.99
C ASP A 127 -14.31 -7.36 -4.60
N ALA A 128 -13.50 -7.02 -3.59
CA ALA A 128 -13.99 -6.79 -2.24
C ALA A 128 -14.93 -5.58 -2.19
N ALA A 129 -14.61 -4.49 -2.90
CA ALA A 129 -15.46 -3.31 -2.99
C ALA A 129 -16.77 -3.60 -3.75
N LEU A 130 -16.72 -4.31 -4.88
CA LEU A 130 -17.91 -4.73 -5.62
C LEU A 130 -18.81 -5.65 -4.78
N GLY A 131 -18.20 -6.57 -4.03
CA GLY A 131 -18.91 -7.38 -3.06
C GLY A 131 -19.59 -6.54 -1.97
N ALA A 132 -18.91 -5.52 -1.45
CA ALA A 132 -19.52 -4.61 -0.48
C ALA A 132 -20.73 -3.87 -1.07
N PHE A 133 -20.69 -3.43 -2.33
CA PHE A 133 -21.88 -2.87 -2.99
C PHE A 133 -23.04 -3.87 -3.09
N ALA A 134 -22.74 -5.14 -3.37
CA ALA A 134 -23.76 -6.19 -3.41
C ALA A 134 -24.44 -6.39 -2.05
N ASP A 135 -23.70 -6.28 -0.94
CA ASP A 135 -24.24 -6.38 0.42
C ASP A 135 -25.28 -5.27 0.73
N PHE A 136 -25.16 -4.11 0.08
CA PHE A 136 -26.11 -2.99 0.18
C PHE A 136 -27.19 -3.00 -0.92
N GLY A 137 -27.30 -4.08 -1.71
CA GLY A 137 -28.29 -4.20 -2.77
C GLY A 137 -27.94 -3.46 -4.07
N ASN A 138 -26.65 -3.21 -4.33
CA ASN A 138 -26.12 -2.53 -5.50
C ASN A 138 -26.64 -1.10 -5.72
N PRO A 139 -26.47 -0.19 -4.74
CA PRO A 139 -26.76 1.23 -4.96
C PRO A 139 -25.81 1.82 -6.01
N ASP A 140 -26.26 2.86 -6.74
CA ASP A 140 -25.43 3.55 -7.74
C ASP A 140 -24.18 4.20 -7.13
N ALA A 141 -24.27 4.62 -5.86
CA ALA A 141 -23.18 5.18 -5.08
C ALA A 141 -23.27 4.72 -3.61
N LEU A 142 -22.10 4.53 -3.01
CA LEU A 142 -21.95 4.19 -1.60
C LEU A 142 -20.98 5.18 -0.94
N ALA A 143 -21.32 5.67 0.26
CA ALA A 143 -20.45 6.60 0.97
C ALA A 143 -19.12 5.93 1.34
N SER A 144 -18.03 6.70 1.34
CA SER A 144 -16.69 6.18 1.64
C SER A 144 -16.63 5.51 3.01
N ALA A 145 -17.32 6.06 4.02
CA ALA A 145 -17.39 5.49 5.36
C ALA A 145 -18.10 4.11 5.38
N ASP A 146 -19.23 4.00 4.68
CA ASP A 146 -20.00 2.75 4.62
C ASP A 146 -19.23 1.66 3.88
N LEU A 147 -18.57 2.02 2.77
CA LEU A 147 -17.73 1.12 2.00
C LEU A 147 -16.54 0.62 2.84
N VAL A 148 -15.86 1.52 3.57
CA VAL A 148 -14.75 1.14 4.47
C VAL A 148 -15.25 0.22 5.59
N ASN A 149 -16.39 0.53 6.21
CA ASN A 149 -16.95 -0.30 7.27
C ASN A 149 -17.31 -1.70 6.78
N ALA A 150 -17.91 -1.80 5.59
CA ALA A 150 -18.21 -3.09 4.97
C ALA A 150 -16.93 -3.88 4.66
N LEU A 151 -15.90 -3.22 4.11
CA LEU A 151 -14.62 -3.86 3.86
C LEU A 151 -13.96 -4.35 5.16
N ARG A 152 -14.00 -3.58 6.25
CA ARG A 152 -13.43 -3.98 7.55
C ARG A 152 -13.99 -5.28 8.12
N THR A 153 -15.24 -5.60 7.81
CA THR A 153 -15.85 -6.87 8.24
C THR A 153 -15.40 -8.09 7.42
N ARG A 154 -14.69 -7.88 6.30
CA ARG A 154 -14.24 -8.96 5.42
C ARG A 154 -12.89 -9.52 5.89
N PRO A 155 -12.69 -10.85 5.83
CA PRO A 155 -11.41 -11.46 6.12
C PRO A 155 -10.40 -11.16 5.00
N GLY A 156 -9.13 -10.99 5.38
CA GLY A 156 -8.01 -10.89 4.45
C GLY A 156 -7.32 -9.54 4.44
N THR A 157 -6.49 -9.35 3.40
CA THR A 157 -5.71 -8.14 3.18
C THR A 157 -5.98 -7.57 1.79
N ALA A 158 -6.06 -6.24 1.69
CA ALA A 158 -6.00 -5.53 0.43
C ALA A 158 -4.55 -5.57 -0.10
N GLU A 159 -4.39 -6.09 -1.32
CA GLU A 159 -3.11 -6.16 -2.06
C GLU A 159 -1.94 -6.77 -1.26
N GLY A 160 -2.24 -7.66 -0.30
CA GLY A 160 -1.22 -8.27 0.56
C GLY A 160 -0.54 -7.31 1.55
N ARG A 161 -0.91 -6.02 1.56
CA ARG A 161 -0.25 -4.97 2.35
C ARG A 161 -1.06 -4.55 3.57
N TRP A 162 -2.37 -4.37 3.41
CA TRP A 162 -3.23 -3.80 4.45
C TRP A 162 -4.32 -4.78 4.87
N ARG A 163 -4.47 -5.03 6.17
CA ARG A 163 -5.63 -5.79 6.66
C ARG A 163 -6.88 -4.97 6.42
N TYR A 164 -7.94 -5.62 5.93
CA TYR A 164 -9.21 -4.92 5.74
C TYR A 164 -9.74 -4.34 7.06
N ALA A 165 -9.52 -5.01 8.19
CA ALA A 165 -9.89 -4.53 9.52
C ALA A 165 -9.29 -3.14 9.88
N ASP A 166 -8.14 -2.79 9.31
CA ASP A 166 -7.42 -1.54 9.59
C ASP A 166 -7.62 -0.50 8.47
N LEU A 167 -8.58 -0.70 7.57
CA LEU A 167 -8.79 0.18 6.42
C LEU A 167 -9.33 1.54 6.87
N THR A 168 -8.84 2.64 6.32
CA THR A 168 -9.39 4.00 6.51
C THR A 168 -9.89 4.54 5.17
N PRO A 169 -10.72 5.60 5.12
CA PRO A 169 -11.14 6.23 3.86
C PRO A 169 -9.95 6.68 3.00
N ALA A 170 -8.90 7.23 3.62
CA ALA A 170 -7.68 7.63 2.94
C ALA A 170 -6.92 6.44 2.33
N ARG A 171 -6.79 5.33 3.07
CA ARG A 171 -6.17 4.10 2.56
C ARG A 171 -6.97 3.48 1.42
N LEU A 172 -8.30 3.49 1.52
CA LEU A 172 -9.16 3.04 0.44
C LEU A 172 -8.94 3.90 -0.82
N ALA A 173 -8.82 5.21 -0.67
CA ALA A 173 -8.49 6.09 -1.80
C ALA A 173 -7.12 5.76 -2.42
N GLN A 174 -6.10 5.45 -1.61
CA GLN A 174 -4.79 5.04 -2.10
C GLN A 174 -4.82 3.70 -2.83
N LEU A 175 -5.59 2.73 -2.33
CA LEU A 175 -5.81 1.43 -3.00
C LEU A 175 -6.52 1.58 -4.35
N LEU A 176 -7.43 2.55 -4.44
CA LEU A 176 -8.25 2.77 -5.62
C LEU A 176 -7.61 3.74 -6.62
N ALA A 177 -6.57 4.47 -6.23
CA ALA A 177 -5.85 5.41 -7.09
C ALA A 177 -5.23 4.77 -8.35
N PRO A 178 -4.59 3.57 -8.29
CA PRO A 178 -4.08 2.89 -9.48
C PRO A 178 -5.17 2.55 -10.52
N TYR A 179 -6.42 2.44 -10.07
CA TYR A 179 -7.59 2.16 -10.90
C TYR A 179 -8.28 3.44 -11.40
N GLU A 180 -7.71 4.62 -11.14
CA GLU A 180 -8.27 5.94 -11.46
C GLU A 180 -9.63 6.22 -10.76
N ILE A 181 -9.93 5.48 -9.68
CA ILE A 181 -11.19 5.62 -8.96
C ILE A 181 -11.01 6.61 -7.82
N GLN A 182 -11.84 7.65 -7.83
CA GLN A 182 -11.83 8.71 -6.82
C GLN A 182 -13.20 8.85 -6.17
N SER A 183 -13.22 9.13 -4.87
CA SER A 183 -14.44 9.51 -4.16
C SER A 183 -14.91 10.88 -4.63
N ARG A 184 -16.20 11.04 -4.90
CA ARG A 184 -16.81 12.32 -5.28
C ARG A 184 -17.80 12.78 -4.22
N ASP A 185 -18.02 14.08 -4.13
CA ASP A 185 -19.10 14.62 -3.31
C ASP A 185 -20.43 14.31 -3.99
N ILE A 186 -21.22 13.44 -3.36
CA ILE A 186 -22.53 13.02 -3.84
C ILE A 186 -23.54 13.39 -2.77
N THR A 187 -24.66 13.97 -3.18
CA THR A 187 -25.83 14.13 -2.31
C THR A 187 -26.53 12.78 -2.23
N LEU A 188 -26.48 12.16 -1.06
CA LEU A 188 -27.17 10.90 -0.81
C LEU A 188 -28.69 11.14 -0.65
N PRO A 189 -29.53 10.08 -0.64
CA PRO A 189 -30.98 10.20 -0.48
C PRO A 189 -31.42 10.89 0.83
N ASP A 190 -30.53 10.94 1.82
CA ASP A 190 -30.68 11.66 3.09
C ASP A 190 -30.49 13.18 2.98
N GLY A 191 -30.16 13.69 1.77
CA GLY A 191 -29.92 15.10 1.49
C GLY A 191 -28.54 15.60 1.93
N ARG A 192 -27.71 14.75 2.55
CA ARG A 192 -26.37 15.14 3.00
C ARG A 192 -25.36 14.92 1.88
N ARG A 193 -24.43 15.86 1.75
CA ARG A 193 -23.27 15.70 0.87
C ARG A 193 -22.20 14.93 1.59
N ARG A 194 -21.74 13.83 0.98
CA ARG A 194 -20.65 13.00 1.52
C ARG A 194 -19.75 12.54 0.38
N LYS A 195 -18.49 12.24 0.73
CA LYS A 195 -17.58 11.53 -0.17
C LYS A 195 -18.14 10.13 -0.41
N ALA A 196 -18.30 9.77 -1.68
CA ALA A 196 -18.88 8.51 -2.09
C ALA A 196 -18.20 7.96 -3.35
N TYR A 197 -18.18 6.64 -3.47
CA TYR A 197 -17.73 5.92 -4.65
C TYR A 197 -18.91 5.50 -5.50
N ARG A 198 -18.75 5.51 -6.82
CA ARG A 198 -19.79 5.05 -7.76
C ARG A 198 -19.55 3.60 -8.15
N LEU A 199 -20.63 2.82 -8.18
CA LEU A 199 -20.60 1.44 -8.64
C LEU A 199 -20.11 1.33 -10.10
N SER A 200 -20.51 2.27 -10.95
CA SER A 200 -20.07 2.33 -12.35
C SER A 200 -18.56 2.51 -12.49
N ALA A 201 -17.92 3.32 -11.65
CA ALA A 201 -16.47 3.50 -11.69
C ALA A 201 -15.72 2.23 -11.29
N LEU A 202 -16.20 1.52 -10.26
CA LEU A 202 -15.64 0.23 -9.83
C LEU A 202 -15.80 -0.85 -10.90
N ARG A 203 -16.98 -0.94 -11.54
CA ARG A 203 -17.21 -1.88 -12.65
C ARG A 203 -16.34 -1.58 -13.86
N SER A 204 -16.27 -0.33 -14.29
CA SER A 204 -15.44 0.08 -15.43
C SER A 204 -13.96 -0.20 -15.21
N ALA A 205 -13.48 -0.16 -13.97
CA ALA A 205 -12.10 -0.55 -13.65
C ALA A 205 -11.89 -2.07 -13.61
N ALA A 206 -12.94 -2.86 -13.31
CA ALA A 206 -12.86 -4.31 -13.23
C ALA A 206 -12.88 -4.97 -14.62
N ASP A 207 -13.46 -4.30 -15.61
CA ASP A 207 -13.54 -4.75 -17.00
C ASP A 207 -12.29 -4.41 -17.84
N ARG A 208 -11.27 -3.75 -17.26
CA ARG A 208 -9.99 -3.38 -17.91
C ARG A 208 -8.92 -4.44 -17.69
#